data_AF-A0A3C0PMN7-F1
#
_entry.id   AF-A0A3C0PMN7-F1
#
_cell.length_a   1.000
_cell.length_b   1.000
_cell.length_c   1.000
_cell.angle_alpha   90.00
_cell.angle_beta   90.00
_cell.angle_gamma   90.00
#
_symmetry.space_group_name_H-M   'P 1'
#
loop_
_entity.id
_entity.type
_entity.pdbx_description
1 polymer ?
#
loop_
_entity_poly.entity_id
_entity_poly.type
_entity_poly.pdbx_seq_one_letter_code
_entity_poly.pdbx_strand_id
1 'polypeptide(L)' 'GKGLGLALVSKIVAQHSAWVSVASRPGQTIFRISLPIKKEKNKE' A
#
# COMPACT_ATOMS: atom_id res chain seq x y z
N GLY A 1 -5.62 -8.43 19.30
CA GLY A 1 -4.91 -7.20 18.92
C GLY A 1 -5.89 -6.14 18.45
N LYS A 2 -5.61 -4.85 18.63
CA LYS A 2 -6.58 -3.75 18.38
C LYS A 2 -6.76 -3.33 16.91
N GLY A 3 -6.15 -4.04 15.95
CA GLY A 3 -6.22 -3.69 14.52
C GLY A 3 -5.39 -2.48 14.09
N LEU A 4 -4.46 -2.01 14.94
CA LEU A 4 -3.71 -0.77 14.69
C LEU A 4 -2.70 -0.86 13.53
N GLY A 5 -2.17 -2.05 13.23
CA GLY A 5 -1.13 -2.23 12.21
C GLY A 5 -1.60 -1.80 10.82
N LEU A 6 -2.72 -2.35 10.34
CA LEU A 6 -3.24 -2.01 9.01
C LEU A 6 -3.76 -0.57 8.94
N ALA A 7 -4.33 -0.06 10.04
CA ALA A 7 -4.75 1.34 10.13
C ALA A 7 -3.56 2.31 9.97
N LEU A 8 -2.44 2.00 10.62
CA LEU A 8 -1.20 2.78 10.49
C LEU A 8 -0.64 2.70 9.06
N VAL A 9 -0.54 1.48 8.49
CA VAL A 9 -0.06 1.28 7.12
C VAL A 9 -0.91 2.03 6.11
N SER A 10 -2.25 1.94 6.23
CA SER A 10 -3.19 2.67 5.37
C SER A 10 -2.94 4.19 5.40
N LYS A 11 -2.71 4.73 6.60
CA LYS A 11 -2.38 6.16 6.76
C LYS A 11 -1.04 6.52 6.09
N ILE A 12 0.00 5.73 6.32
CA ILE A 12 1.34 5.98 5.76
C ILE A 12 1.29 5.98 4.23
N VAL A 13 0.68 4.98 3.61
CA VAL A 13 0.67 4.90 2.13
C VAL A 13 -0.17 6.03 1.52
N ALA A 14 -1.30 6.39 2.14
CA ALA A 14 -2.11 7.51 1.67
C ALA A 14 -1.33 8.83 1.68
N GLN A 15 -0.50 9.07 2.71
CA GLN A 15 0.37 10.26 2.78
C GLN A 15 1.42 10.31 1.66
N HIS A 16 1.75 9.16 1.05
CA HIS A 16 2.72 9.05 -0.03
C HIS A 16 2.04 8.89 -1.41
N SER A 17 0.76 9.27 -1.54
CA SER A 17 -0.01 9.10 -2.78
C SER A 17 -0.05 7.64 -3.29
N ALA A 18 0.01 6.70 -2.35
CA ALA A 18 -0.02 5.27 -2.58
C ALA A 18 -1.32 4.66 -2.03
N TRP A 19 -1.57 3.40 -2.41
CA TRP A 19 -2.78 2.67 -2.01
C TRP A 19 -2.42 1.28 -1.46
N VAL A 20 -3.26 0.76 -0.57
CA VAL A 20 -3.17 -0.61 -0.04
C VAL A 20 -4.52 -1.31 -0.18
N SER A 21 -4.50 -2.58 -0.56
CA SER A 21 -5.67 -3.46 -0.57
C SER A 21 -5.33 -4.81 0.07
N VAL A 22 -6.34 -5.42 0.69
CA VAL A 22 -6.20 -6.70 1.41
C VAL A 22 -7.26 -7.66 0.91
N ALA A 23 -6.85 -8.86 0.54
CA ALA A 23 -7.73 -9.98 0.25
C ALA A 23 -7.29 -11.16 1.14
N SER A 24 -8.19 -11.68 1.96
CA SER A 24 -7.89 -12.76 2.89
C SER A 24 -8.90 -13.90 2.75
N ARG A 25 -8.40 -15.13 2.81
CA ARG A 25 -9.14 -16.39 2.92
C ARG A 25 -8.39 -17.29 3.92
N PRO A 26 -9.02 -18.29 4.54
CA PRO A 26 -8.30 -19.25 5.37
C PRO A 26 -7.08 -19.84 4.64
N GLY A 27 -5.91 -19.82 5.28
CA GLY A 27 -4.65 -20.31 4.70
C GLY A 27 -3.96 -19.36 3.70
N GLN A 28 -4.57 -18.22 3.34
CA GLN A 28 -3.96 -17.25 2.42
C GLN A 28 -4.41 -15.82 2.69
N THR A 29 -3.45 -14.93 2.94
CA THR A 29 -3.72 -13.48 2.98
C THR A 29 -2.77 -12.76 2.03
N ILE A 30 -3.34 -11.93 1.16
CA ILE A 30 -2.62 -11.15 0.17
C ILE A 30 -2.80 -9.68 0.51
N PHE A 31 -1.67 -8.99 0.65
CA PHE A 31 -1.58 -7.54 0.72
C PHE A 31 -1.03 -7.03 -0.62
N ARG A 32 -1.68 -6.05 -1.23
CA ARG A 32 -1.17 -5.36 -2.43
C ARG A 32 -1.00 -3.88 -2.12
N ILE A 33 0.17 -3.35 -2.47
CA ILE A 33 0.50 -1.94 -2.30
C ILE A 33 0.84 -1.38 -3.67
N SER A 34 0.22 -0.26 -4.05
CA SER A 34 0.60 0.50 -5.24
C SER A 34 1.42 1.70 -4.81
N LEU A 35 2.60 1.89 -5.40
CA LEU A 35 3.44 3.06 -5.15
C LEU A 35 3.48 3.94 -6.40
N PRO A 36 3.42 5.27 -6.26
CA PRO A 36 3.63 6.16 -7.39
C PRO A 36 5.07 6.00 -7.89
N ILE A 37 5.22 5.72 -9.18
CA ILE A 37 6.52 5.68 -9.82
C ILE A 37 6.82 7.11 -10.30
N LYS A 38 7.97 7.66 -9.89
CA LYS A 38 8.46 8.90 -10.46
C LYS A 38 8.77 8.65 -11.93
N LYS A 39 8.06 9.31 -12.85
CA LYS A 39 8.48 9.33 -14.26
C LYS A 39 9.79 10.11 -14.31
N GLU A 40 10.91 9.42 -14.53
CA GLU A 40 12.12 10.10 -14.98
C GLU A 40 11.80 10.73 -16.34
N LYS A 41 11.89 12.06 -16.42
CA LYS A 41 11.96 12.72 -17.71
C LYS A 41 13.30 12.30 -18.30
N ASN A 42 13.27 11.42 -19.30
CA ASN A 42 14.41 11.24 -20.17
C ASN A 42 14.67 12.61 -20.81
N LYS A 43 15.75 13.28 -20.41
CA LYS A 43 16.18 14.52 -21.05
C LYS A 43 16.80 14.14 -22.38
N GLU A 44 16.08 14.41 -23.47
CA GLU A 44 16.69 14.65 -24.79
C GLU A 44 17.46 15.97 -24.77
#